data_AF-A0A836WV68-F1
#
_entry.id   AF-A0A836WV68-F1
#
_cell.length_a   1.000
_cell.length_b   1.000
_cell.length_c   1.000
_cell.angle_alpha   90.00
_cell.angle_beta   90.00
_cell.angle_gamma   90.00
#
_symmetry.space_group_name_H-M   'P 1'
#
loop_
_entity.id
_entity.type
_entity.pdbx_description
1 polymer ?
#
loop_
_entity_poly.entity_id
_entity_poly.type
_entity_poly.pdbx_seq_one_letter_code
_entity_poly.pdbx_strand_id
1 'polypeptide(L)'
;KKMIARELKCKQADIIGMELSLYDTQPGTLAGPEGEFIFSGRLDNLASCHSAMHALAESTMKDPATRVVAFYDHEEVGSETAQGAGSPFLKDVLERITLNKEREVFLRALAKSFFISADMAHAVHPNYSDKHDAQHMPIINAGPVIKSNAGQRYATDGVSSAWFESLCRKAKVPVQKFVVRSDLGCGSTIGPITAANLGIRTVDVGNPMLSMHSIREMAGTKDHESLTRAFKEYFKPGN
;
A
#
# COMPACT_ATOMS: atom_id res chain seq x y z
N LYS A 1 5.34 28.73 -17.59
CA LYS A 1 4.85 28.37 -18.95
C LYS A 1 5.98 28.19 -19.99
N LYS A 2 6.94 29.13 -20.15
CA LYS A 2 8.04 29.01 -21.14
C LYS A 2 8.82 27.68 -21.11
N MET A 3 9.25 27.23 -19.91
CA MET A 3 9.98 25.96 -19.76
C MET A 3 9.13 24.76 -20.20
N ILE A 4 7.87 24.71 -19.75
CA ILE A 4 6.93 23.64 -20.11
C ILE A 4 6.61 23.64 -21.61
N ALA A 5 6.38 24.81 -22.21
CA ALA A 5 6.14 24.93 -23.65
C ALA A 5 7.33 24.43 -24.49
N ARG A 6 8.56 24.68 -24.01
CA ARG A 6 9.78 24.17 -24.64
C ARG A 6 9.82 22.64 -24.58
N GLU A 7 9.50 22.05 -23.44
CA GLU A 7 9.48 20.59 -23.24
C GLU A 7 8.41 19.92 -24.09
N LEU A 8 7.17 20.46 -24.07
CA LEU A 8 6.03 19.97 -24.83
C LEU A 8 6.09 20.32 -26.33
N LYS A 9 7.09 21.10 -26.76
CA LYS A 9 7.25 21.59 -28.14
C LYS A 9 6.00 22.30 -28.69
N CYS A 10 5.33 23.11 -27.87
CA CYS A 10 4.14 23.88 -28.23
C CYS A 10 4.32 25.39 -28.00
N LYS A 11 3.35 26.21 -28.41
CA LYS A 11 3.34 27.63 -28.06
C LYS A 11 2.85 27.78 -26.61
N GLN A 12 3.35 28.78 -25.90
CA GLN A 12 2.88 29.07 -24.53
C GLN A 12 1.36 29.34 -24.47
N ALA A 13 0.79 29.87 -25.55
CA ALA A 13 -0.64 30.11 -25.69
C ALA A 13 -1.47 28.82 -25.76
N ASP A 14 -0.86 27.68 -26.13
CA ASP A 14 -1.54 26.39 -26.21
C ASP A 14 -1.73 25.74 -24.81
N ILE A 15 -1.03 26.26 -23.78
CA ILE A 15 -1.10 25.75 -22.40
C ILE A 15 -2.25 26.41 -21.65
N ILE A 16 -3.35 25.67 -21.52
CA ILE A 16 -4.59 26.08 -20.85
C ILE A 16 -4.42 26.08 -19.32
N GLY A 17 -3.93 24.98 -18.74
CA GLY A 17 -3.72 24.80 -17.30
C GLY A 17 -2.53 23.88 -16.99
N MET A 18 -2.07 23.88 -15.75
CA MET A 18 -0.96 23.04 -15.29
C MET A 18 -1.17 22.66 -13.82
N GLU A 19 -0.90 21.40 -13.51
CA GLU A 19 -0.71 20.89 -12.15
C GLU A 19 0.67 20.24 -12.13
N LEU A 20 1.58 20.78 -11.32
CA LEU A 20 3.00 20.41 -11.34
C LEU A 20 3.48 20.21 -9.90
N SER A 21 4.07 19.04 -9.65
CA SER A 21 4.74 18.74 -8.40
C SER A 21 6.24 18.93 -8.54
N LEU A 22 6.87 19.57 -7.55
CA LEU A 22 8.32 19.58 -7.44
C LEU A 22 8.80 18.19 -7.02
N TYR A 23 9.93 17.75 -7.55
CA TYR A 23 10.53 16.47 -7.17
C TYR A 23 12.06 16.59 -7.14
N ASP A 24 12.69 15.80 -6.28
CA ASP A 24 14.14 15.67 -6.24
C ASP A 24 14.65 14.98 -7.52
N THR A 25 15.65 15.59 -8.15
CA THR A 25 16.28 15.06 -9.37
C THR A 25 17.33 13.99 -9.07
N GLN A 26 17.73 13.81 -7.81
CA GLN A 26 18.65 12.75 -7.42
C GLN A 26 17.99 11.37 -7.57
N PRO A 27 18.54 10.46 -8.39
CA PRO A 27 17.98 9.12 -8.57
C PRO A 27 17.89 8.34 -7.26
N GLY A 28 16.93 7.40 -7.20
CA GLY A 28 16.92 6.36 -6.19
C GLY A 28 18.18 5.50 -6.27
N THR A 29 18.69 5.04 -5.14
CA THR A 29 19.92 4.24 -5.08
C THR A 29 19.85 3.17 -4.01
N LEU A 30 20.65 2.12 -4.19
CA LEU A 30 20.93 1.17 -3.13
C LEU A 30 22.02 1.75 -2.23
N ALA A 31 21.88 1.54 -0.93
CA ALA A 31 22.78 2.06 0.09
C ALA A 31 23.11 0.99 1.15
N GLY A 32 24.10 1.30 1.98
CA GLY A 32 24.70 0.36 2.92
C GLY A 32 25.83 -0.45 2.29
N PRO A 33 26.77 -1.01 3.09
CA PRO A 33 27.92 -1.78 2.59
C PRO A 33 27.53 -2.92 1.65
N GLU A 34 26.38 -3.55 1.90
CA GLU A 34 25.88 -4.72 1.15
C GLU A 34 24.72 -4.35 0.18
N GLY A 35 24.43 -3.05 -0.01
CA GLY A 35 23.26 -2.62 -0.78
C GLY A 35 21.94 -3.04 -0.12
N GLU A 36 21.91 -3.10 1.21
CA GLU A 36 20.78 -3.60 2.01
C GLU A 36 19.65 -2.59 2.20
N PHE A 37 19.87 -1.32 1.80
CA PHE A 37 18.90 -0.25 1.91
C PHE A 37 18.53 0.34 0.55
N ILE A 38 17.32 0.88 0.47
CA ILE A 38 16.81 1.66 -0.65
C ILE A 38 16.67 3.10 -0.18
N PHE A 39 17.39 4.03 -0.82
CA PHE A 39 17.18 5.47 -0.64
C PHE A 39 16.49 6.03 -1.88
N SER A 40 15.26 6.51 -1.72
CA SER A 40 14.49 7.10 -2.81
C SER A 40 13.47 8.09 -2.25
N GLY A 41 13.06 9.06 -3.06
CA GLY A 41 11.82 9.79 -2.77
C GLY A 41 10.61 8.92 -3.11
N ARG A 42 9.50 9.15 -2.39
CA ARG A 42 8.18 8.57 -2.66
C ARG A 42 8.12 7.05 -2.51
N LEU A 43 8.96 6.46 -1.66
CA LEU A 43 8.78 5.08 -1.21
C LEU A 43 7.39 4.95 -0.61
N ASP A 44 7.00 5.92 0.20
CA ASP A 44 5.62 6.16 0.57
C ASP A 44 4.84 6.81 -0.61
N ASN A 45 3.94 6.12 -1.31
CA ASN A 45 3.64 4.69 -1.23
C ASN A 45 3.93 3.96 -2.56
N LEU A 46 4.82 4.50 -3.42
CA LEU A 46 5.15 3.87 -4.70
C LEU A 46 5.81 2.50 -4.54
N ALA A 47 6.43 2.22 -3.38
CA ALA A 47 6.96 0.90 -3.09
C ALA A 47 5.85 -0.16 -3.07
N SER A 48 4.76 0.08 -2.34
CA SER A 48 3.60 -0.83 -2.32
C SER A 48 2.92 -0.91 -3.68
N CYS A 49 2.79 0.22 -4.40
CA CYS A 49 2.24 0.25 -5.75
C CYS A 49 3.05 -0.64 -6.71
N HIS A 50 4.37 -0.53 -6.68
CA HIS A 50 5.26 -1.35 -7.47
C HIS A 50 5.10 -2.84 -7.15
N SER A 51 5.12 -3.22 -5.87
CA SER A 51 4.95 -4.62 -5.46
C SER A 51 3.62 -5.20 -5.90
N ALA A 52 2.52 -4.46 -5.73
CA ALA A 52 1.18 -4.90 -6.09
C ALA A 52 1.01 -5.02 -7.62
N MET A 53 1.50 -4.03 -8.38
CA MET A 53 1.48 -4.05 -9.85
C MET A 53 2.26 -5.24 -10.39
N HIS A 54 3.47 -5.44 -9.88
CA HIS A 54 4.35 -6.53 -10.32
C HIS A 54 3.75 -7.91 -10.00
N ALA A 55 3.18 -8.07 -8.80
CA ALA A 55 2.50 -9.31 -8.42
C ALA A 55 1.28 -9.61 -9.30
N LEU A 56 0.46 -8.61 -9.63
CA LEU A 56 -0.69 -8.78 -10.52
C LEU A 56 -0.24 -9.13 -11.94
N ALA A 57 0.79 -8.46 -12.46
CA ALA A 57 1.30 -8.67 -13.82
C ALA A 57 1.86 -10.09 -14.03
N GLU A 58 2.49 -10.68 -13.02
CA GLU A 58 2.97 -12.07 -13.08
C GLU A 58 1.87 -13.11 -12.86
N SER A 59 0.68 -12.68 -12.44
CA SER A 59 -0.43 -13.56 -12.11
C SER A 59 -1.19 -14.01 -13.36
N THR A 60 -0.58 -14.87 -14.17
CA THR A 60 -1.07 -15.28 -15.50
C THR A 60 -2.01 -16.49 -15.50
N MET A 61 -2.03 -17.27 -14.41
CA MET A 61 -2.88 -18.46 -14.33
C MET A 61 -4.36 -18.10 -14.20
N LYS A 62 -5.22 -18.88 -14.85
CA LYS A 62 -6.69 -18.74 -14.74
C LYS A 62 -7.13 -18.95 -13.29
N ASP A 63 -8.04 -18.10 -12.84
CA ASP A 63 -8.57 -18.09 -11.49
C ASP A 63 -10.10 -18.00 -11.54
N PRO A 64 -10.84 -18.72 -10.67
CA PRO A 64 -12.25 -18.44 -10.45
C PRO A 64 -12.51 -17.05 -9.83
N ALA A 65 -11.55 -16.47 -9.11
CA ALA A 65 -11.65 -15.15 -8.50
C ALA A 65 -11.17 -14.02 -9.44
N THR A 66 -11.77 -12.84 -9.29
CA THR A 66 -11.28 -11.61 -9.94
C THR A 66 -10.15 -11.03 -9.10
N ARG A 67 -8.99 -10.82 -9.73
CA ARG A 67 -7.83 -10.15 -9.11
C ARG A 67 -7.90 -8.67 -9.42
N VAL A 68 -7.81 -7.84 -8.39
CA VAL A 68 -7.93 -6.38 -8.51
C VAL A 68 -6.78 -5.73 -7.74
N VAL A 69 -6.16 -4.73 -8.36
CA VAL A 69 -5.29 -3.77 -7.69
C VAL A 69 -5.86 -2.38 -7.97
N ALA A 70 -6.04 -1.59 -6.93
CA ALA A 70 -6.52 -0.22 -7.01
C ALA A 70 -5.44 0.73 -6.47
N PHE A 71 -5.03 1.70 -7.29
CA PHE A 71 -4.13 2.77 -6.90
C PHE A 71 -4.95 4.05 -6.78
N TYR A 72 -4.98 4.62 -5.57
CA TYR A 72 -5.71 5.84 -5.28
C TYR A 72 -4.77 7.04 -5.24
N ASP A 73 -5.32 8.18 -5.65
CA ASP A 73 -4.69 9.49 -5.43
C ASP A 73 -5.19 10.08 -4.11
N HIS A 74 -4.61 11.20 -3.68
CA HIS A 74 -5.09 12.02 -2.57
C HIS A 74 -5.18 11.34 -1.20
N GLU A 75 -4.47 10.24 -0.99
CA GLU A 75 -4.38 9.58 0.32
C GLU A 75 -3.88 10.57 1.39
N GLU A 76 -2.78 11.23 1.09
CA GLU A 76 -2.06 12.21 1.93
C GLU A 76 -2.87 13.47 2.30
N VAL A 77 -4.00 13.67 1.64
CA VAL A 77 -4.91 14.81 1.90
C VAL A 77 -6.30 14.34 2.35
N GLY A 78 -6.45 13.06 2.71
CA GLY A 78 -7.64 12.51 3.36
C GLY A 78 -8.56 11.67 2.46
N SER A 79 -8.21 11.42 1.20
CA SER A 79 -8.94 10.56 0.25
C SER A 79 -10.37 10.98 -0.14
N GLU A 80 -10.89 12.11 0.34
CA GLU A 80 -12.24 12.62 0.04
C GLU A 80 -12.32 13.34 -1.32
N THR A 81 -12.00 12.62 -2.39
CA THR A 81 -12.04 13.16 -3.77
C THR A 81 -12.56 12.11 -4.75
N ALA A 82 -12.85 12.51 -5.99
CA ALA A 82 -13.36 11.58 -7.00
C ALA A 82 -12.39 10.44 -7.34
N GLN A 83 -11.07 10.67 -7.22
CA GLN A 83 -9.99 9.71 -7.47
C GLN A 83 -9.37 9.13 -6.19
N GLY A 84 -9.81 9.58 -5.01
CA GLY A 84 -9.35 9.07 -3.72
C GLY A 84 -10.12 7.84 -3.25
N ALA A 85 -9.62 7.20 -2.19
CA ALA A 85 -10.23 5.98 -1.65
C ALA A 85 -11.65 6.19 -1.07
N GLY A 86 -12.02 7.43 -0.74
CA GLY A 86 -13.38 7.79 -0.32
C GLY A 86 -14.40 7.80 -1.46
N SER A 87 -13.95 7.69 -2.72
CA SER A 87 -14.79 7.67 -3.90
C SER A 87 -15.61 6.38 -4.04
N PRO A 88 -16.82 6.44 -4.64
CA PRO A 88 -17.56 5.22 -5.04
C PRO A 88 -16.87 4.44 -6.17
N PHE A 89 -15.82 4.99 -6.80
CA PHE A 89 -15.18 4.43 -7.99
C PHE A 89 -14.91 2.92 -7.92
N LEU A 90 -14.24 2.43 -6.86
CA LEU A 90 -13.93 1.00 -6.75
C LEU A 90 -15.20 0.15 -6.64
N LYS A 91 -16.18 0.59 -5.85
CA LYS A 91 -17.48 -0.09 -5.71
C LYS A 91 -18.18 -0.20 -7.06
N ASP A 92 -18.25 0.90 -7.79
CA ASP A 92 -18.93 0.97 -9.09
C ASP A 92 -18.21 0.09 -10.13
N VAL A 93 -16.87 0.06 -10.13
CA VAL A 93 -16.09 -0.82 -11.00
C VAL A 93 -16.34 -2.29 -10.68
N LEU A 94 -16.29 -2.67 -9.40
CA LEU A 94 -16.56 -4.05 -8.97
C LEU A 94 -17.99 -4.49 -9.33
N GLU A 95 -18.98 -3.61 -9.14
CA GLU A 95 -20.36 -3.85 -9.53
C GLU A 95 -20.50 -4.04 -11.04
N ARG A 96 -19.82 -3.20 -11.84
CA ARG A 96 -19.82 -3.27 -13.31
C ARG A 96 -19.21 -4.56 -13.85
N ILE A 97 -18.23 -5.15 -13.16
CA ILE A 97 -17.69 -6.49 -13.52
C ILE A 97 -18.78 -7.56 -13.46
N THR A 98 -19.75 -7.39 -12.57
CA THR A 98 -20.87 -8.32 -12.36
C THR A 98 -22.19 -7.86 -12.98
N LEU A 99 -22.21 -6.79 -13.78
CA LEU A 99 -23.45 -6.09 -14.19
C LEU A 99 -24.49 -6.98 -14.89
N ASN A 100 -24.04 -7.99 -15.62
CA ASN A 100 -24.90 -8.94 -16.34
C ASN A 100 -25.35 -10.13 -15.47
N LYS A 101 -25.22 -10.03 -14.15
CA LYS A 101 -25.61 -11.03 -13.14
C LYS A 101 -26.58 -10.43 -12.15
N GLU A 102 -27.23 -11.27 -11.37
CA GLU A 102 -28.07 -10.82 -10.25
C GLU A 102 -27.24 -10.05 -9.23
N ARG A 103 -27.82 -9.02 -8.60
CA ARG A 103 -27.16 -8.21 -7.57
C ARG A 103 -26.59 -9.05 -6.43
N GLU A 104 -27.25 -10.15 -6.10
CA GLU A 104 -26.79 -11.12 -5.09
C GLU A 104 -25.39 -11.68 -5.42
N VAL A 105 -25.04 -11.84 -6.69
CA VAL A 105 -23.69 -12.30 -7.10
C VAL A 105 -22.62 -11.31 -6.65
N PHE A 106 -22.86 -10.00 -6.80
CA PHE A 106 -21.95 -8.97 -6.32
C PHE A 106 -21.81 -8.99 -4.79
N LEU A 107 -22.93 -9.04 -4.06
CA LEU A 107 -22.91 -9.04 -2.60
C LEU A 107 -22.18 -10.27 -2.04
N ARG A 108 -22.42 -11.44 -2.64
CA ARG A 108 -21.68 -12.68 -2.29
C ARG A 108 -20.21 -12.62 -2.69
N ALA A 109 -19.87 -11.93 -3.78
CA ALA A 109 -18.48 -11.72 -4.16
C ALA A 109 -17.76 -10.87 -3.11
N LEU A 110 -18.33 -9.73 -2.69
CA LEU A 110 -17.78 -8.88 -1.63
C LEU A 110 -17.54 -9.67 -0.33
N ALA A 111 -18.53 -10.47 0.09
CA ALA A 111 -18.43 -11.29 1.30
C ALA A 111 -17.35 -12.39 1.23
N LYS A 112 -16.96 -12.81 0.02
CA LYS A 112 -15.89 -13.78 -0.23
C LYS A 112 -14.54 -13.13 -0.55
N SER A 113 -14.51 -11.82 -0.73
CA SER A 113 -13.30 -11.07 -1.04
C SER A 113 -12.45 -10.84 0.22
N PHE A 114 -11.18 -10.58 -0.03
CA PHE A 114 -10.24 -10.08 0.95
C PHE A 114 -9.54 -8.86 0.34
N PHE A 115 -9.21 -7.87 1.15
CA PHE A 115 -8.51 -6.67 0.69
C PHE A 115 -7.22 -6.49 1.50
N ILE A 116 -6.11 -6.26 0.80
CA ILE A 116 -4.84 -5.89 1.43
C ILE A 116 -4.65 -4.40 1.18
N SER A 117 -4.82 -3.60 2.24
CA SER A 117 -4.45 -2.20 2.26
C SER A 117 -2.94 -2.13 2.44
N ALA A 118 -2.23 -1.87 1.34
CA ALA A 118 -0.77 -1.86 1.30
C ALA A 118 -0.27 -0.43 1.40
N ASP A 119 0.39 -0.12 2.51
CA ASP A 119 0.90 1.20 2.81
C ASP A 119 2.05 1.10 3.82
N MET A 120 3.08 1.93 3.70
CA MET A 120 4.34 1.78 4.43
C MET A 120 4.17 1.77 5.96
N ALA A 121 5.19 1.28 6.68
CA ALA A 121 5.17 1.16 8.13
C ALA A 121 6.39 1.82 8.77
N HIS A 122 6.24 2.37 9.97
CA HIS A 122 7.37 2.97 10.68
C HIS A 122 8.30 1.89 11.27
N ALA A 123 9.52 1.81 10.76
CA ALA A 123 10.59 1.07 11.41
C ALA A 123 10.99 1.75 12.73
N VAL A 124 11.47 0.98 13.70
CA VAL A 124 12.07 1.53 14.92
C VAL A 124 13.28 2.38 14.54
N HIS A 125 13.26 3.66 14.93
CA HIS A 125 14.36 4.56 14.65
C HIS A 125 15.45 4.42 15.71
N PRO A 126 16.73 4.15 15.37
CA PRO A 126 17.77 3.90 16.38
C PRO A 126 18.01 5.09 17.32
N ASN A 127 17.87 6.32 16.81
CA ASN A 127 18.00 7.54 17.63
C ASN A 127 16.71 7.95 18.38
N TYR A 128 15.56 7.32 18.11
CA TYR A 128 14.25 7.69 18.65
C TYR A 128 13.40 6.45 18.95
N SER A 129 14.01 5.42 19.52
CA SER A 129 13.35 4.14 19.79
C SER A 129 12.22 4.28 20.81
N ASP A 130 12.27 5.32 21.66
CA ASP A 130 11.22 5.70 22.58
C ASP A 130 9.89 6.04 21.88
N LYS A 131 9.89 6.31 20.57
CA LYS A 131 8.64 6.58 19.83
C LYS A 131 7.84 5.33 19.47
N HIS A 132 8.41 4.15 19.65
CA HIS A 132 7.74 2.88 19.38
C HIS A 132 7.25 2.20 20.67
N ASP A 133 6.24 1.36 20.52
CA ASP A 133 5.83 0.45 21.59
C ASP A 133 6.91 -0.63 21.78
N ALA A 134 7.28 -0.90 23.03
CA ALA A 134 8.40 -1.79 23.35
C ALA A 134 8.22 -3.24 22.89
N GLN A 135 6.99 -3.67 22.58
CA GLN A 135 6.70 -5.00 22.03
C GLN A 135 6.48 -4.98 20.51
N HIS A 136 6.41 -3.81 19.89
CA HIS A 136 6.08 -3.62 18.48
C HIS A 136 7.06 -2.65 17.81
N MET A 137 8.28 -3.14 17.58
CA MET A 137 9.38 -2.39 16.98
C MET A 137 9.78 -3.02 15.63
N PRO A 138 9.11 -2.69 14.50
CA PRO A 138 9.48 -3.23 13.21
C PRO A 138 10.93 -2.89 12.84
N ILE A 139 11.67 -3.88 12.38
CA ILE A 139 13.08 -3.75 11.98
C ILE A 139 13.15 -3.79 10.45
N ILE A 140 13.98 -2.93 9.86
CA ILE A 140 14.28 -2.96 8.43
C ILE A 140 14.92 -4.31 8.05
N ASN A 141 14.53 -4.85 6.91
CA ASN A 141 14.93 -6.15 6.35
C ASN A 141 14.44 -7.38 7.14
N ALA A 142 13.49 -7.21 8.06
CA ALA A 142 12.90 -8.29 8.85
C ALA A 142 11.47 -8.68 8.39
N GLY A 143 11.01 -8.17 7.25
CA GLY A 143 9.76 -8.56 6.58
C GLY A 143 8.63 -7.54 6.69
N PRO A 144 7.57 -7.71 5.91
CA PRO A 144 6.39 -6.86 5.95
C PRO A 144 5.76 -6.82 7.33
N VAL A 145 5.12 -5.70 7.63
CA VAL A 145 4.57 -5.35 8.93
C VAL A 145 3.05 -5.36 8.84
N ILE A 146 2.38 -6.12 9.70
CA ILE A 146 0.94 -6.01 9.92
C ILE A 146 0.68 -4.85 10.87
N LYS A 147 -0.10 -3.86 10.43
CA LYS A 147 -0.42 -2.65 11.20
C LYS A 147 -1.78 -2.82 11.86
N SER A 148 -1.85 -2.68 13.19
CA SER A 148 -3.13 -2.70 13.92
C SER A 148 -3.25 -1.53 14.88
N ASN A 149 -4.48 -1.06 15.08
CA ASN A 149 -4.78 0.08 15.93
C ASN A 149 -6.19 -0.08 16.51
N ALA A 150 -6.33 0.02 17.84
CA ALA A 150 -7.62 -0.17 18.52
C ALA A 150 -8.68 0.88 18.12
N GLY A 151 -8.25 2.08 17.72
CA GLY A 151 -9.11 3.14 17.20
C GLY A 151 -9.45 3.03 15.71
N GLN A 152 -9.19 1.87 15.08
CA GLN A 152 -9.49 1.59 13.67
C GLN A 152 -8.84 2.58 12.70
N ARG A 153 -7.65 3.10 13.05
CA ARG A 153 -6.76 3.80 12.11
C ARG A 153 -6.19 2.88 11.02
N TYR A 154 -6.21 1.59 11.31
CA TYR A 154 -5.96 0.49 10.40
C TYR A 154 -7.16 -0.46 10.51
N ALA A 155 -7.60 -1.05 9.40
CA ALA A 155 -8.75 -1.97 9.34
C ALA A 155 -8.43 -3.40 9.80
N THR A 156 -7.16 -3.66 10.15
CA THR A 156 -6.71 -4.97 10.62
C THR A 156 -7.44 -5.41 11.89
N ASP A 157 -8.00 -6.62 11.86
CA ASP A 157 -8.52 -7.34 13.02
C ASP A 157 -7.74 -8.65 13.24
N GLY A 158 -8.13 -9.43 14.25
CA GLY A 158 -7.47 -10.70 14.55
C GLY A 158 -7.55 -11.73 13.42
N VAL A 159 -8.65 -11.74 12.66
CA VAL A 159 -8.86 -12.67 11.55
C VAL A 159 -8.03 -12.26 10.33
N SER A 160 -8.05 -10.97 9.97
CA SER A 160 -7.30 -10.46 8.82
C SER A 160 -5.79 -10.48 9.06
N SER A 161 -5.35 -10.23 10.30
CA SER A 161 -3.96 -10.42 10.73
C SER A 161 -3.53 -11.89 10.59
N ALA A 162 -4.28 -12.85 11.17
CA ALA A 162 -3.93 -14.27 11.09
C ALA A 162 -3.93 -14.80 9.65
N TRP A 163 -4.84 -14.30 8.81
CA TRP A 163 -4.87 -14.62 7.39
C TRP A 163 -3.60 -14.15 6.67
N PHE A 164 -3.15 -12.91 6.91
CA PHE A 164 -1.93 -12.39 6.30
C PHE A 164 -0.66 -13.10 6.82
N GLU A 165 -0.60 -13.43 8.11
CA GLU A 165 0.49 -14.28 8.62
C GLU A 165 0.52 -15.64 7.92
N SER A 166 -0.65 -16.25 7.69
CA SER A 166 -0.74 -17.51 6.96
C SER A 166 -0.29 -17.35 5.51
N LEU A 167 -0.58 -16.22 4.88
CA LEU A 167 -0.11 -15.88 3.54
C LEU A 167 1.42 -15.76 3.51
N CYS A 168 2.01 -15.02 4.45
CA CYS A 168 3.47 -14.90 4.59
C CYS A 168 4.14 -16.26 4.81
N ARG A 169 3.55 -17.14 5.63
CA ARG A 169 4.04 -18.52 5.80
C ARG A 169 4.04 -19.30 4.49
N LYS A 170 2.97 -19.24 3.70
CA LYS A 170 2.90 -19.89 2.38
C LYS A 170 3.93 -19.31 1.41
N ALA A 171 4.09 -17.99 1.42
CA ALA A 171 5.09 -17.28 0.61
C ALA A 171 6.54 -17.51 1.10
N LYS A 172 6.73 -18.14 2.26
CA LYS A 172 8.03 -18.35 2.94
C LYS A 172 8.77 -17.04 3.18
N VAL A 173 8.07 -16.04 3.71
CA VAL A 173 8.63 -14.73 4.09
C VAL A 173 8.34 -14.44 5.57
N PRO A 174 9.23 -13.72 6.27
CA PRO A 174 8.97 -13.28 7.64
C PRO A 174 7.85 -12.23 7.67
N VAL A 175 7.28 -12.00 8.86
CA VAL A 175 6.25 -10.98 9.08
C VAL A 175 6.41 -10.40 10.47
N GLN A 176 6.18 -9.10 10.58
CA GLN A 176 6.29 -8.31 11.81
C GLN A 176 4.93 -7.72 12.18
N LYS A 177 4.83 -7.14 13.37
CA LYS A 177 3.63 -6.45 13.83
C LYS A 177 3.96 -5.05 14.32
N PHE A 178 3.05 -4.13 14.07
CA PHE A 178 3.12 -2.75 14.52
C PHE A 178 1.82 -2.36 15.21
N VAL A 179 1.97 -1.77 16.39
CA VAL A 179 0.94 -1.07 17.13
C VAL A 179 1.57 0.23 17.61
N VAL A 180 0.85 1.33 17.43
CA VAL A 180 1.27 2.62 18.00
C VAL A 180 1.16 2.57 19.52
N ARG A 181 2.06 3.26 20.22
CA ARG A 181 1.89 3.48 21.67
C ARG A 181 0.54 4.14 21.94
N SER A 182 -0.13 3.72 23.01
CA SER A 182 -1.49 4.21 23.32
C SER A 182 -1.57 5.70 23.67
N ASP A 183 -0.44 6.34 24.01
CA ASP A 183 -0.34 7.76 24.32
C ASP A 183 -0.02 8.65 23.11
N LEU A 184 0.14 8.06 21.92
CA LEU A 184 0.47 8.79 20.69
C LEU A 184 -0.66 8.69 19.65
N GLY A 185 -0.81 9.76 18.86
CA GLY A 185 -1.66 9.74 17.68
C GLY A 185 -1.09 8.83 16.59
N CYS A 186 -1.96 8.32 15.72
CA CYS A 186 -1.60 7.49 14.58
C CYS A 186 -2.29 8.02 13.33
N GLY A 187 -1.54 8.10 12.23
CA GLY A 187 -2.12 8.31 10.90
C GLY A 187 -3.13 7.21 10.57
N SER A 188 -4.05 7.52 9.67
CA SER A 188 -4.96 6.54 9.07
C SER A 188 -4.44 6.14 7.70
N THR A 189 -5.02 5.09 7.11
CA THR A 189 -4.75 4.67 5.73
C THR A 189 -6.06 4.61 4.93
N ILE A 190 -5.97 4.18 3.67
CA ILE A 190 -7.13 3.80 2.85
C ILE A 190 -7.88 2.55 3.35
N GLY A 191 -7.28 1.77 4.25
CA GLY A 191 -7.82 0.49 4.73
C GLY A 191 -9.19 0.64 5.36
N PRO A 192 -9.34 1.45 6.44
CA PRO A 192 -10.64 1.73 7.05
C PRO A 192 -11.67 2.31 6.08
N ILE A 193 -11.25 3.21 5.19
CA ILE A 193 -12.12 3.85 4.18
C ILE A 193 -12.71 2.78 3.24
N THR A 194 -11.84 1.94 2.69
CA THR A 194 -12.23 0.87 1.76
C THR A 194 -13.11 -0.18 2.45
N ALA A 195 -12.74 -0.58 3.68
CA ALA A 195 -13.50 -1.53 4.47
C ALA A 195 -14.92 -1.02 4.78
N ALA A 196 -15.06 0.25 5.15
CA ALA A 196 -16.36 0.88 5.41
C ALA A 196 -17.22 0.98 4.14
N ASN A 197 -16.62 1.32 3.00
CA ASN A 197 -17.34 1.51 1.74
C ASN A 197 -17.79 0.19 1.08
N LEU A 198 -17.02 -0.88 1.23
CA LEU A 198 -17.26 -2.16 0.54
C LEU A 198 -17.70 -3.31 1.46
N GLY A 199 -17.47 -3.21 2.77
CA GLY A 199 -17.70 -4.32 3.70
C GLY A 199 -16.75 -5.51 3.50
N ILE A 200 -15.64 -5.32 2.78
CA ILE A 200 -14.64 -6.36 2.53
C ILE A 200 -13.69 -6.44 3.73
N ARG A 201 -13.40 -7.67 4.18
CA ARG A 201 -12.38 -7.90 5.21
C ARG A 201 -11.03 -7.38 4.74
N THR A 202 -10.43 -6.51 5.54
CA THR A 202 -9.21 -5.78 5.17
C THR A 202 -8.08 -6.04 6.18
N VAL A 203 -6.85 -6.15 5.68
CA VAL A 203 -5.62 -6.09 6.49
C VAL A 203 -4.78 -4.90 6.01
N ASP A 204 -4.25 -4.12 6.94
CA ASP A 204 -3.27 -3.08 6.67
C ASP A 204 -1.86 -3.62 6.87
N VAL A 205 -1.05 -3.54 5.83
CA VAL A 205 0.33 -4.04 5.83
C VAL A 205 1.27 -3.07 5.13
N GLY A 206 2.55 -3.09 5.50
CA GLY A 206 3.55 -2.20 4.93
C GLY A 206 4.95 -2.70 5.11
N ASN A 207 5.87 -2.24 4.27
CA ASN A 207 7.29 -2.42 4.54
C ASN A 207 7.77 -1.42 5.59
N PRO A 208 8.66 -1.84 6.51
CA PRO A 208 9.25 -0.95 7.49
C PRO A 208 10.17 0.06 6.77
N MET A 209 10.04 1.33 7.13
CA MET A 209 10.85 2.43 6.61
C MET A 209 11.20 3.46 7.68
N LEU A 210 12.23 4.25 7.39
CA LEU A 210 12.60 5.46 8.12
C LEU A 210 12.35 6.69 7.25
N SER A 211 12.15 7.82 7.92
CA SER A 211 11.96 9.13 7.31
C SER A 211 10.75 9.18 6.36
N MET A 212 9.65 8.52 6.71
CA MET A 212 8.37 8.61 5.99
C MET A 212 7.96 10.09 5.80
N HIS A 213 7.49 10.44 4.61
CA HIS A 213 7.17 11.80 4.13
C HIS A 213 8.39 12.72 3.90
N SER A 214 9.61 12.21 4.00
CA SER A 214 10.80 12.94 3.55
C SER A 214 10.87 13.01 2.03
N ILE A 215 11.55 14.03 1.50
CA ILE A 215 11.91 14.07 0.07
C ILE A 215 12.80 12.88 -0.33
N ARG A 216 13.52 12.30 0.64
CA ARG A 216 14.35 11.11 0.50
C ARG A 216 14.18 10.19 1.71
N GLU A 217 13.58 9.05 1.46
CA GLU A 217 13.15 8.07 2.44
C GLU A 217 14.05 6.83 2.40
N MET A 218 13.98 5.99 3.43
CA MET A 218 14.84 4.81 3.57
C MET A 218 14.03 3.55 3.89
N ALA A 219 14.17 2.50 3.09
CA ALA A 219 13.57 1.19 3.36
C ALA A 219 14.58 0.04 3.13
N GLY A 220 14.20 -1.19 3.45
CA GLY A 220 15.02 -2.38 3.23
C GLY A 220 14.81 -3.03 1.85
N THR A 221 15.89 -3.53 1.24
CA THR A 221 15.78 -4.29 -0.02
C THR A 221 15.08 -5.63 0.17
N LYS A 222 15.31 -6.33 1.29
CA LYS A 222 14.69 -7.63 1.59
C LYS A 222 13.21 -7.49 1.91
N ASP A 223 12.79 -6.37 2.50
CA ASP A 223 11.37 -6.11 2.77
C ASP A 223 10.59 -5.96 1.46
N HIS A 224 11.15 -5.24 0.49
CA HIS A 224 10.54 -5.06 -0.83
C HIS A 224 10.34 -6.37 -1.57
N GLU A 225 11.35 -7.24 -1.56
CA GLU A 225 11.24 -8.60 -2.10
C GLU A 225 10.17 -9.42 -1.35
N SER A 226 10.19 -9.37 -0.01
CA SER A 226 9.29 -10.14 0.84
C SER A 226 7.82 -9.77 0.64
N LEU A 227 7.50 -8.47 0.60
CA LEU A 227 6.15 -7.98 0.33
C LEU A 227 5.69 -8.38 -1.07
N THR A 228 6.57 -8.23 -2.07
CA THR A 228 6.28 -8.63 -3.45
C THR A 228 5.97 -10.13 -3.54
N ARG A 229 6.71 -10.98 -2.83
CA ARG A 229 6.45 -12.42 -2.75
C ARG A 229 5.13 -12.74 -2.04
N ALA A 230 4.78 -12.02 -0.97
CA ALA A 230 3.49 -12.18 -0.31
C ALA A 230 2.33 -11.83 -1.25
N PHE A 231 2.44 -10.74 -2.04
CA PHE A 231 1.41 -10.39 -3.03
C PHE A 231 1.34 -11.37 -4.20
N LYS A 232 2.47 -11.90 -4.67
CA LYS A 232 2.47 -12.98 -5.67
C LYS A 232 1.74 -14.22 -5.14
N GLU A 233 1.99 -14.59 -3.89
CA GLU A 233 1.27 -15.69 -3.24
C GLU A 233 -0.23 -15.40 -3.10
N TYR A 234 -0.61 -14.15 -2.80
CA TYR A 234 -2.01 -13.75 -2.67
C TYR A 234 -2.78 -13.94 -3.98
N PHE A 235 -2.15 -13.59 -5.10
CA PHE A 235 -2.75 -13.72 -6.42
C PHE A 235 -2.63 -15.12 -7.02
N LYS A 236 -2.00 -16.09 -6.35
CA LYS A 236 -2.04 -17.47 -6.85
C LYS A 236 -3.49 -18.00 -6.81
N PRO A 237 -3.91 -18.80 -7.82
CA PRO A 237 -5.16 -19.52 -7.75
C PRO A 237 -5.23 -20.34 -6.47
N GLY A 238 -6.37 -20.29 -5.78
CA GLY A 238 -6.66 -21.25 -4.72
C GLY A 238 -6.75 -22.66 -5.29
N ASN A 239 -6.18 -23.64 -4.58
CA ASN A 239 -6.53 -25.05 -4.79
C ASN A 239 -7.96 -25.30 -4.33
#